data_AF-A0AAD0XPX2-F1
#
_entry.id   AF-A0AAD0XPX2-F1
#
_cell.length_a   1.000
_cell.length_b   1.000
_cell.length_c   1.000
_cell.angle_alpha   90.00
_cell.angle_beta   90.00
_cell.angle_gamma   90.00
#
_symmetry.space_group_name_H-M   'P 1'
#
loop_
_entity.id
_entity.type
_entity.pdbx_description
1 polymer ?
#
loop_
_entity_poly.entity_id
_entity_poly.type
_entity_poly.pdbx_seq_one_letter_code
_entity_poly.pdbx_strand_id
1 'polypeptide(L)'
;MHRIASDVVLWDTDGPGAQRKNEKKIWTWTEIRTSIPCMYTFLAFGAGLAILLAVSGFMNSLRNEPENLRNDKDGIPESRPKPSRLTIFIQKHAVPLLFLSVAFVQLHILFELSDRLVRFSWFGEFHIPFIFLIGPLTYLYFQHLSGQIPDRFSPFHLIPALLSVLILFPFYIRDSNSKKEFIALLNPSDPYHTIVLVLLVLGTILNFIYPITLLKDVWRWRGAAKDKNKRASFDPFLFLFAGTIFVLVLFVIAQIVYMPLFLIASSGVSILMCVIFLIGNGTNGVWIEKFKKESREARYTESRLKGLDVDSVVYRLNDLMRRERYYLDEDLTLGRLAEELEIHTHQLSEILNQKLGKTFREYVAGFRLEEAARILIEEPQRSVLSAAYASGFNSKSAFHKLFQERFGCTPTMFRSETISKNKIEGVS
;
A
#
# COMPACT_ATOMS: atom_id res chain seq x y z
N MET A 1 -34.20 3.54 -2.59
CA MET A 1 -34.86 2.67 -1.58
C MET A 1 -34.87 3.37 -0.23
N HIS A 2 -35.56 4.50 -0.14
CA HIS A 2 -35.69 5.30 1.08
C HIS A 2 -37.19 5.53 1.32
N ARG A 3 -37.65 5.28 2.55
CA ARG A 3 -39.03 5.10 3.04
C ARG A 3 -39.58 3.67 2.89
N ILE A 4 -39.25 2.83 3.87
CA ILE A 4 -40.28 1.99 4.47
C ILE A 4 -40.74 2.78 5.69
N ALA A 5 -41.78 3.58 5.50
CA ALA A 5 -42.65 3.95 6.62
C ALA A 5 -43.30 2.64 7.06
N SER A 6 -42.99 2.17 8.27
CA SER A 6 -43.70 1.06 8.86
C SER A 6 -45.06 1.57 9.32
N ASP A 7 -46.04 1.60 8.42
CA ASP A 7 -47.45 1.72 8.80
C ASP A 7 -47.88 0.37 9.39
N VAL A 8 -47.87 0.27 10.72
CA VAL A 8 -48.57 -0.80 11.43
C VAL A 8 -49.98 -0.31 11.71
N VAL A 9 -50.92 -0.71 10.85
CA VAL A 9 -52.35 -0.53 11.09
C VAL A 9 -52.81 -1.67 12.00
N LEU A 10 -53.15 -1.36 13.25
CA LEU A 10 -53.91 -2.28 14.11
C LEU A 10 -55.39 -1.98 13.91
N TRP A 11 -56.12 -2.98 13.42
CA TRP A 11 -57.58 -2.91 13.31
C TRP A 11 -58.21 -2.99 14.71
N ASP A 12 -59.15 -2.07 14.94
CA ASP A 12 -60.11 -2.12 16.03
C ASP A 12 -61.18 -3.14 15.66
N THR A 13 -61.43 -4.12 16.54
CA THR A 13 -62.66 -4.93 16.49
C THR A 13 -63.13 -5.27 17.91
N ASP A 14 -64.26 -4.65 18.24
CA ASP A 14 -65.35 -5.09 19.11
C ASP A 14 -65.25 -4.96 20.65
N GLY A 15 -65.93 -3.93 21.19
CA GLY A 15 -66.52 -3.96 22.54
C GLY A 15 -66.43 -2.65 23.35
N PRO A 16 -67.54 -2.08 23.86
CA PRO A 16 -67.54 -0.75 24.48
C PRO A 16 -66.98 -0.80 25.91
N GLY A 17 -65.81 -0.17 26.13
CA GLY A 17 -65.35 0.21 27.47
C GLY A 17 -63.87 0.00 27.83
N ALA A 18 -63.02 -0.51 26.94
CA ALA A 18 -61.60 -0.70 27.24
C ALA A 18 -60.76 0.56 26.93
N GLN A 19 -60.50 1.40 27.92
CA GLN A 19 -59.39 2.36 27.86
C GLN A 19 -58.30 2.00 28.88
N ARG A 20 -57.21 1.39 28.41
CA ARG A 20 -55.89 1.50 29.03
C ARG A 20 -54.98 2.28 28.08
N LYS A 21 -54.72 3.53 28.45
CA LYS A 21 -53.66 4.38 27.90
C LYS A 21 -52.32 3.65 28.01
N ASN A 22 -51.70 3.37 26.88
CA ASN A 22 -50.27 3.09 26.78
C ASN A 22 -49.76 3.67 25.45
N GLU A 23 -49.58 4.98 25.43
CA GLU A 23 -48.87 5.67 24.35
C GLU A 23 -47.37 5.34 24.47
N LYS A 24 -46.90 4.31 23.75
CA LYS A 24 -45.49 4.23 23.39
C LYS A 24 -45.22 5.32 22.37
N LYS A 25 -44.61 6.41 22.82
CA LYS A 25 -44.20 7.55 22.00
C LYS A 25 -43.20 7.08 20.93
N ILE A 26 -43.68 6.90 19.71
CA ILE A 26 -42.82 6.66 18.53
C ILE A 26 -42.27 8.02 18.12
N TRP A 27 -40.98 8.25 18.35
CA TRP A 27 -40.31 9.51 18.04
C TRP A 27 -40.35 9.78 16.54
N THR A 28 -40.83 10.96 16.16
CA THR A 28 -40.74 11.42 14.77
C THR A 28 -39.30 11.78 14.41
N TRP A 29 -38.92 11.69 13.13
CA TRP A 29 -37.57 12.00 12.64
C TRP A 29 -37.07 13.39 13.06
N THR A 30 -37.97 14.37 13.09
CA THR A 30 -37.74 15.73 13.58
C THR A 30 -37.33 15.74 15.05
N GLU A 31 -37.99 14.93 15.88
CA GLU A 31 -37.68 14.84 17.31
C GLU A 31 -36.33 14.13 17.55
N ILE A 32 -36.02 13.04 16.85
CA ILE A 32 -34.71 12.35 16.96
C ILE A 32 -33.55 13.27 16.53
N ARG A 33 -33.73 14.03 15.46
CA ARG A 33 -32.75 15.02 14.98
C ARG A 33 -32.44 16.09 16.02
N THR A 34 -33.46 16.54 16.76
CA THR A 34 -33.28 17.49 17.87
C THR A 34 -32.72 16.86 19.14
N SER A 35 -32.80 15.53 19.28
CA SER A 35 -32.39 14.82 20.50
C SER A 35 -30.93 14.36 20.53
N ILE A 36 -30.19 14.43 19.41
CA ILE A 36 -28.77 14.00 19.38
C ILE A 36 -27.79 15.07 18.82
N PRO A 37 -27.81 16.34 19.30
CA PRO A 37 -26.85 17.36 18.85
C PRO A 37 -25.39 16.94 19.07
N CYS A 38 -25.11 16.23 20.16
CA CYS A 38 -23.77 15.81 20.55
C CYS A 38 -23.09 14.91 19.51
N MET A 39 -23.83 14.05 18.80
CA MET A 39 -23.23 13.15 17.80
C MET A 39 -22.87 13.87 16.49
N TYR A 40 -23.67 14.86 16.08
CA TYR A 40 -23.29 15.74 14.96
C TYR A 40 -22.04 16.56 15.29
N THR A 41 -21.95 17.08 16.52
CA THR A 41 -20.74 17.77 17.00
C THR A 41 -19.53 16.83 17.02
N PHE A 42 -19.71 15.58 17.45
CA PHE A 42 -18.63 14.58 17.45
C PHE A 42 -18.18 14.19 16.04
N LEU A 43 -19.12 14.08 15.09
CA LEU A 43 -18.82 13.87 13.68
C LEU A 43 -18.01 15.03 13.09
N ALA A 44 -18.45 16.27 13.35
CA ALA A 44 -17.75 17.47 12.92
C ALA A 44 -16.35 17.58 13.55
N PHE A 45 -16.22 17.21 14.83
CA PHE A 45 -14.93 17.10 15.52
C PHE A 45 -14.02 16.08 14.84
N GLY A 46 -14.54 14.89 14.49
CA GLY A 46 -13.81 13.87 13.75
C GLY A 46 -13.25 14.39 12.43
N ALA A 47 -14.11 15.03 11.63
CA ALA A 47 -13.71 15.59 10.34
C ALA A 47 -12.65 16.70 10.51
N GLY A 48 -12.83 17.57 11.51
CA GLY A 48 -11.86 18.62 11.85
C GLY A 48 -10.50 18.03 12.28
N LEU A 49 -10.51 17.01 13.14
CA LEU A 49 -9.31 16.31 13.56
C LEU A 49 -8.60 15.66 12.36
N ALA A 50 -9.35 15.02 11.46
CA ALA A 50 -8.81 14.42 10.24
C ALA A 50 -8.10 15.45 9.36
N ILE A 51 -8.70 16.63 9.17
CA ILE A 51 -8.10 17.74 8.42
C ILE A 51 -6.82 18.23 9.10
N LEU A 52 -6.84 18.44 10.42
CA LEU A 52 -5.66 18.90 11.17
C LEU A 52 -4.51 17.90 11.08
N LEU A 53 -4.79 16.60 11.20
CA LEU A 53 -3.79 15.54 11.04
C LEU A 53 -3.24 15.48 9.60
N ALA A 54 -4.09 15.66 8.60
CA ALA A 54 -3.67 15.74 7.20
C ALA A 54 -2.73 16.94 6.97
N VAL A 55 -3.12 18.14 7.43
CA VAL A 55 -2.30 19.36 7.29
C VAL A 55 -0.98 19.21 8.04
N SER A 56 -1.00 18.72 9.27
CA SER A 56 0.20 18.45 10.06
C SER A 56 1.16 17.49 9.32
N GLY A 57 0.62 16.40 8.75
CA GLY A 57 1.41 15.45 7.96
C GLY A 57 2.03 16.08 6.71
N PHE A 58 1.29 16.90 5.97
CA PHE A 58 1.82 17.65 4.82
C PHE A 58 2.92 18.64 5.24
N MET A 59 2.70 19.42 6.30
CA MET A 59 3.69 20.37 6.81
C MET A 59 4.98 19.67 7.25
N ASN A 60 4.87 18.54 7.96
CA ASN A 60 6.02 17.77 8.40
C ASN A 60 6.81 17.20 7.20
N SER A 61 6.10 16.74 6.18
CA SER A 61 6.70 16.29 4.92
C SER A 61 7.39 17.41 4.14
N LEU A 62 6.94 18.66 4.25
CA LEU A 62 7.60 19.82 3.62
C LEU A 62 8.82 20.30 4.40
N ARG A 63 8.77 20.22 5.73
CA ARG A 63 9.84 20.65 6.63
C ARG A 63 11.03 19.70 6.65
N ASN A 64 10.77 18.40 6.54
CA ASN A 64 11.80 17.38 6.52
C ASN A 64 12.12 17.03 5.06
N GLU A 65 13.22 17.56 4.51
CA GLU A 65 13.87 16.92 3.35
C GLU A 65 14.25 15.47 3.72
N PRO A 66 14.20 14.52 2.78
CA PRO A 66 14.32 13.12 3.13
C PRO A 66 15.79 12.77 3.42
N GLU A 67 16.22 12.94 4.67
CA GLU A 67 17.41 12.24 5.17
C GLU A 67 17.22 10.71 5.14
N ASN A 68 15.96 10.23 5.14
CA ASN A 68 15.66 8.80 5.33
C ASN A 68 15.35 7.98 4.06
N LEU A 69 15.25 8.58 2.86
CA LEU A 69 15.21 7.79 1.61
C LEU A 69 16.61 7.52 1.03
N ARG A 70 17.63 8.24 1.52
CA ARG A 70 19.04 8.05 1.15
C ARG A 70 19.83 7.21 2.15
N ASN A 71 19.39 7.13 3.41
CA ASN A 71 20.12 6.47 4.50
C ASN A 71 19.67 5.02 4.80
N ASP A 72 18.63 4.49 4.15
CA ASP A 72 18.32 3.04 4.20
C ASP A 72 19.25 2.24 3.26
N LYS A 73 20.56 2.58 3.30
CA LYS A 73 21.63 1.84 2.63
C LYS A 73 21.94 0.51 3.33
N ASP A 74 21.42 0.31 4.53
CA ASP A 74 21.64 -0.90 5.32
C ASP A 74 20.65 -2.01 4.91
N GLY A 75 20.92 -2.55 3.73
CA GLY A 75 20.29 -3.78 3.23
C GLY A 75 19.39 -3.62 2.02
N ILE A 76 19.37 -2.44 1.37
CA ILE A 76 18.82 -2.33 0.02
C ILE A 76 19.91 -2.64 -0.98
N PRO A 77 19.71 -3.64 -1.81
CA PRO A 77 20.66 -3.90 -2.85
C PRO A 77 20.61 -2.93 -4.01
N GLU A 78 21.78 -2.53 -4.49
CA GLU A 78 21.97 -1.61 -5.62
C GLU A 78 21.28 -2.03 -6.94
N SER A 79 20.83 -3.28 -7.04
CA SER A 79 20.20 -3.85 -8.24
C SER A 79 18.68 -3.70 -8.35
N ARG A 80 17.98 -3.31 -7.28
CA ARG A 80 16.52 -3.24 -7.34
C ARG A 80 16.13 -2.03 -8.20
N PRO A 81 15.20 -2.16 -9.17
CA PRO A 81 14.75 -1.01 -9.94
C PRO A 81 14.23 0.06 -8.99
N LYS A 82 14.85 1.25 -9.05
CA LYS A 82 14.52 2.37 -8.16
C LYS A 82 13.02 2.67 -8.24
N PRO A 83 12.33 2.89 -7.12
CA PRO A 83 10.91 3.22 -7.13
C PRO A 83 10.67 4.49 -7.96
N SER A 84 9.55 4.51 -8.69
CA SER A 84 9.20 5.68 -9.51
C SER A 84 9.04 6.93 -8.65
N ARG A 85 9.25 8.12 -9.22
CA ARG A 85 8.98 9.40 -8.51
C ARG A 85 7.56 9.44 -7.94
N LEU A 86 6.59 8.89 -8.67
CA LEU A 86 5.20 8.79 -8.23
C LEU A 86 5.05 7.87 -7.02
N THR A 87 5.70 6.71 -7.02
CA THR A 87 5.70 5.77 -5.89
C THR A 87 6.26 6.43 -4.63
N ILE A 88 7.39 7.15 -4.75
CA ILE A 88 8.01 7.88 -3.65
C ILE A 88 7.06 8.97 -3.12
N PHE A 89 6.44 9.73 -4.00
CA PHE A 89 5.48 10.77 -3.63
C PHE A 89 4.28 10.19 -2.86
N ILE A 90 3.64 9.14 -3.40
CA ILE A 90 2.48 8.49 -2.78
C ILE A 90 2.85 8.00 -1.38
N GLN A 91 4.02 7.38 -1.21
CA GLN A 91 4.44 6.92 0.11
C GLN A 91 4.67 8.05 1.10
N LYS A 92 5.38 9.10 0.67
CA LYS A 92 5.66 10.28 1.50
C LYS A 92 4.37 10.91 2.02
N HIS A 93 3.33 10.88 1.20
CA HIS A 93 2.04 11.53 1.49
C HIS A 93 0.90 10.56 1.80
N ALA A 94 1.16 9.27 2.01
CA ALA A 94 0.09 8.27 2.20
C ALA A 94 -0.78 8.57 3.42
N VAL A 95 -0.16 8.88 4.56
CA VAL A 95 -0.86 9.22 5.82
C VAL A 95 -1.71 10.49 5.70
N PRO A 96 -1.17 11.64 5.25
CA PRO A 96 -2.00 12.83 5.14
C PRO A 96 -3.10 12.68 4.09
N LEU A 97 -2.87 11.96 2.99
CA LEU A 97 -3.93 11.65 2.02
C LEU A 97 -5.00 10.72 2.60
N LEU A 98 -4.63 9.76 3.45
CA LEU A 98 -5.58 8.89 4.15
C LEU A 98 -6.48 9.71 5.08
N PHE A 99 -5.90 10.56 5.93
CA PHE A 99 -6.68 11.42 6.82
C PHE A 99 -7.56 12.39 6.05
N LEU A 100 -7.06 12.96 4.96
CA LEU A 100 -7.87 13.82 4.09
C LEU A 100 -9.06 13.05 3.48
N SER A 101 -8.85 11.80 3.07
CA SER A 101 -9.91 10.94 2.53
C SER A 101 -10.99 10.65 3.57
N VAL A 102 -10.57 10.31 4.79
CA VAL A 102 -11.50 10.11 5.92
C VAL A 102 -12.28 11.39 6.24
N ALA A 103 -11.60 12.55 6.26
CA ALA A 103 -12.24 13.84 6.50
C ALA A 103 -13.37 14.12 5.52
N PHE A 104 -13.13 13.91 4.23
CA PHE A 104 -14.12 14.16 3.19
C PHE A 104 -15.31 13.21 3.26
N VAL A 105 -15.09 11.94 3.60
CA VAL A 105 -16.19 11.00 3.86
C VAL A 105 -17.02 11.44 5.06
N GLN A 106 -16.40 11.82 6.18
CA GLN A 106 -17.10 12.29 7.36
C GLN A 106 -17.87 13.61 7.11
N LEU A 107 -17.28 14.52 6.33
CA LEU A 107 -17.93 15.77 5.92
C LEU A 107 -19.16 15.51 5.05
N HIS A 108 -19.09 14.56 4.12
CA HIS A 108 -20.23 14.18 3.30
C HIS A 108 -21.35 13.57 4.17
N ILE A 109 -21.03 12.63 5.07
CA ILE A 109 -22.01 12.08 6.03
C ILE A 109 -22.67 13.19 6.84
N LEU A 110 -21.90 14.19 7.28
CA LEU A 110 -22.42 15.34 8.02
C LEU A 110 -23.40 16.15 7.19
N PHE A 111 -23.10 16.41 5.91
CA PHE A 111 -24.00 17.13 5.01
C PHE A 111 -25.26 16.36 4.64
N GLU A 112 -25.17 15.03 4.53
CA GLU A 112 -26.30 14.15 4.22
C GLU A 112 -27.27 14.11 5.38
N LEU A 113 -26.76 13.78 6.57
CA LEU A 113 -27.58 13.69 7.77
C LEU A 113 -28.10 15.04 8.28
N SER A 114 -27.57 16.16 7.78
CA SER A 114 -28.07 17.51 8.09
C SER A 114 -28.99 18.07 7.01
N ASP A 115 -29.35 17.29 5.99
CA ASP A 115 -30.14 17.70 4.82
C ASP A 115 -29.58 18.93 4.10
N ARG A 116 -28.26 19.15 4.19
CA ARG A 116 -27.58 20.31 3.59
C ARG A 116 -27.09 20.02 2.17
N LEU A 117 -27.05 18.76 1.77
CA LEU A 117 -26.53 18.34 0.46
C LEU A 117 -27.33 18.90 -0.71
N VAL A 118 -28.66 19.06 -0.59
CA VAL A 118 -29.47 19.72 -1.63
C VAL A 118 -29.07 21.19 -1.81
N ARG A 119 -28.77 21.90 -0.70
CA ARG A 119 -28.30 23.29 -0.76
C ARG A 119 -26.91 23.40 -1.38
N PHE A 120 -26.03 22.45 -1.06
CA PHE A 120 -24.66 22.39 -1.56
C PHE A 120 -24.49 21.25 -2.56
N SER A 121 -25.30 21.25 -3.64
CA SER A 121 -25.39 20.12 -4.58
C SER A 121 -24.10 19.76 -5.31
N TRP A 122 -23.12 20.67 -5.33
CA TRP A 122 -21.76 20.40 -5.82
C TRP A 122 -20.97 19.40 -4.97
N PHE A 123 -21.36 19.19 -3.70
CA PHE A 123 -20.78 18.15 -2.83
C PHE A 123 -21.48 16.80 -2.94
N GLY A 124 -22.52 16.69 -3.78
CA GLY A 124 -23.20 15.42 -4.08
C GLY A 124 -22.21 14.36 -4.53
N GLU A 125 -22.24 13.20 -3.88
CA GLU A 125 -21.44 12.00 -4.23
C GLU A 125 -19.92 12.18 -4.28
N PHE A 126 -19.40 13.34 -3.85
CA PHE A 126 -17.97 13.69 -3.93
C PHE A 126 -17.08 12.80 -3.05
N HIS A 127 -17.67 12.14 -2.05
CA HIS A 127 -16.96 11.25 -1.15
C HIS A 127 -16.55 9.91 -1.79
N ILE A 128 -17.15 9.52 -2.93
CA ILE A 128 -16.94 8.21 -3.56
C ILE A 128 -15.46 7.96 -3.91
N PRO A 129 -14.73 8.86 -4.61
CA PRO A 129 -13.30 8.66 -4.87
C PRO A 129 -12.47 8.47 -3.60
N PHE A 130 -12.83 9.14 -2.51
CA PHE A 130 -12.13 9.02 -1.24
C PHE A 130 -12.40 7.67 -0.55
N ILE A 131 -13.60 7.10 -0.70
CA ILE A 131 -13.86 5.71 -0.30
C ILE A 131 -12.86 4.77 -1.01
N PHE A 132 -12.65 4.94 -2.31
CA PHE A 132 -11.68 4.12 -3.07
C PHE A 132 -10.21 4.37 -2.68
N LEU A 133 -9.89 5.50 -2.04
CA LEU A 133 -8.53 5.81 -1.59
C LEU A 133 -8.20 5.22 -0.21
N ILE A 134 -9.17 5.12 0.71
CA ILE A 134 -8.92 4.74 2.12
C ILE A 134 -8.18 3.40 2.21
N GLY A 135 -8.76 2.31 1.69
CA GLY A 135 -8.14 0.98 1.74
C GLY A 135 -6.71 0.92 1.15
N PRO A 136 -6.50 1.33 -0.11
CA PRO A 136 -5.17 1.39 -0.73
C PRO A 136 -4.15 2.22 0.06
N LEU A 137 -4.53 3.41 0.54
CA LEU A 137 -3.62 4.28 1.29
C LEU A 137 -3.27 3.67 2.65
N THR A 138 -4.22 3.03 3.34
CA THR A 138 -3.94 2.24 4.56
C THR A 138 -2.95 1.13 4.28
N TYR A 139 -3.13 0.39 3.19
CA TYR A 139 -2.23 -0.70 2.78
C TYR A 139 -0.81 -0.20 2.48
N LEU A 140 -0.67 0.83 1.64
CA LEU A 140 0.63 1.39 1.29
C LEU A 140 1.35 1.99 2.49
N TYR A 141 0.61 2.67 3.38
CA TYR A 141 1.17 3.16 4.64
C TYR A 141 1.66 2.02 5.52
N PHE A 142 0.87 0.96 5.68
CA PHE A 142 1.23 -0.17 6.52
C PHE A 142 2.42 -0.98 5.97
N GLN A 143 2.53 -1.12 4.65
CA GLN A 143 3.71 -1.69 4.01
C GLN A 143 4.97 -0.91 4.41
N HIS A 144 4.93 0.42 4.32
CA HIS A 144 6.05 1.27 4.74
C HIS A 144 6.35 1.12 6.24
N LEU A 145 5.31 1.12 7.09
CA LEU A 145 5.42 0.95 8.55
C LEU A 145 6.06 -0.38 8.95
N SER A 146 5.74 -1.46 8.22
CA SER A 146 6.34 -2.79 8.42
C SER A 146 7.72 -2.93 7.77
N GLY A 147 8.29 -1.86 7.21
CA GLY A 147 9.61 -1.87 6.57
C GLY A 147 9.63 -2.63 5.23
N GLN A 148 8.49 -2.72 4.55
CA GLN A 148 8.44 -3.20 3.17
C GLN A 148 8.74 -2.04 2.21
N ILE A 149 9.45 -2.37 1.15
CA ILE A 149 9.74 -1.43 0.06
C ILE A 149 8.66 -1.63 -0.99
N PRO A 150 7.96 -0.57 -1.41
CA PRO A 150 6.91 -0.66 -2.42
C PRO A 150 7.52 -1.09 -3.75
N ASP A 151 6.75 -1.83 -4.53
CA ASP A 151 7.13 -2.15 -5.89
C ASP A 151 6.76 -0.99 -6.84
N ARG A 152 7.18 -1.12 -8.11
CA ARG A 152 6.83 -0.15 -9.16
C ARG A 152 5.32 -0.12 -9.49
N PHE A 153 4.57 -1.13 -9.07
CA PHE A 153 3.15 -1.29 -9.36
C PHE A 153 2.25 -0.77 -8.24
N SER A 154 2.83 -0.37 -7.10
CA SER A 154 2.12 0.17 -5.95
C SER A 154 1.17 1.34 -6.28
N PRO A 155 1.47 2.25 -7.22
CA PRO A 155 0.52 3.27 -7.65
C PRO A 155 -0.77 2.72 -8.28
N PHE A 156 -0.77 1.49 -8.82
CA PHE A 156 -1.94 0.90 -9.48
C PHE A 156 -3.09 0.61 -8.53
N HIS A 157 -2.81 0.46 -7.23
CA HIS A 157 -3.86 0.36 -6.21
C HIS A 157 -4.76 1.61 -6.14
N LEU A 158 -4.32 2.76 -6.68
CA LEU A 158 -5.09 4.02 -6.72
C LEU A 158 -5.92 4.19 -8.00
N ILE A 159 -5.76 3.31 -9.00
CA ILE A 159 -6.52 3.37 -10.26
C ILE A 159 -8.03 3.36 -10.03
N PRO A 160 -8.61 2.53 -9.14
CA PRO A 160 -10.05 2.55 -8.89
C PRO A 160 -10.58 3.93 -8.46
N ALA A 161 -9.82 4.69 -7.66
CA ALA A 161 -10.20 6.04 -7.28
C ALA A 161 -10.24 6.99 -8.48
N LEU A 162 -9.21 6.94 -9.34
CA LEU A 162 -9.17 7.74 -10.58
C LEU A 162 -10.32 7.37 -11.52
N LEU A 163 -10.60 6.08 -11.70
CA LEU A 163 -11.72 5.61 -12.51
C LEU A 163 -13.06 6.10 -11.96
N SER A 164 -13.24 6.10 -10.63
CA SER A 164 -14.48 6.61 -10.04
C SER A 164 -14.70 8.11 -10.31
N VAL A 165 -13.62 8.92 -10.33
CA VAL A 165 -13.69 10.34 -10.73
C VAL A 165 -14.13 10.47 -12.19
N LEU A 166 -13.53 9.68 -13.09
CA LEU A 166 -13.87 9.70 -14.52
C LEU A 166 -15.33 9.29 -14.77
N ILE A 167 -15.84 8.29 -14.06
CA ILE A 167 -17.23 7.83 -14.16
C ILE A 167 -18.21 8.88 -13.63
N LEU A 168 -17.86 9.58 -12.54
CA LEU A 168 -18.69 10.64 -11.96
C LEU A 168 -18.58 11.99 -12.70
N PHE A 169 -17.57 12.17 -13.55
CA PHE A 169 -17.32 13.43 -14.25
C PHE A 169 -18.55 13.99 -15.00
N PRO A 170 -19.35 13.20 -15.75
CA PRO A 170 -20.52 13.76 -16.43
C PRO A 170 -21.63 14.18 -15.47
N PHE A 171 -21.73 13.60 -14.26
CA PHE A 171 -22.63 14.10 -13.21
C PHE A 171 -22.21 15.50 -12.75
N TYR A 172 -20.91 15.76 -12.59
CA TYR A 172 -20.41 17.06 -12.15
C TYR A 172 -20.56 18.17 -13.20
N ILE A 173 -20.70 17.84 -14.48
CA ILE A 173 -20.96 18.83 -15.54
C ILE A 173 -22.45 19.25 -15.59
N ARG A 174 -23.36 18.47 -14.99
CA ARG A 174 -24.80 18.81 -14.94
C ARG A 174 -25.03 20.18 -14.30
N ASP A 175 -26.11 20.85 -14.69
CA ASP A 175 -26.52 22.12 -14.08
C ASP A 175 -26.94 21.92 -12.61
N SER A 176 -27.08 23.04 -11.89
CA SER A 176 -27.38 23.01 -10.46
C SER A 176 -28.75 22.40 -10.13
N ASN A 177 -29.76 22.58 -10.99
CA ASN A 177 -31.11 22.08 -10.76
C ASN A 177 -31.16 20.57 -10.97
N SER A 178 -30.58 20.06 -12.06
CA SER A 178 -30.46 18.62 -12.31
C SER A 178 -29.76 17.88 -11.14
N LYS A 179 -28.69 18.47 -10.59
CA LYS A 179 -28.01 17.92 -9.39
C LYS A 179 -28.90 17.91 -8.15
N LYS A 180 -29.69 18.96 -7.94
CA LYS A 180 -30.62 19.04 -6.80
C LYS A 180 -31.75 18.02 -6.93
N GLU A 181 -32.31 17.87 -8.13
CA GLU A 181 -33.35 16.87 -8.41
C GLU A 181 -32.85 15.45 -8.18
N PHE A 182 -31.62 15.16 -8.60
CA PHE A 182 -30.94 13.89 -8.32
C PHE A 182 -30.80 13.65 -6.81
N ILE A 183 -30.20 14.59 -6.07
CA ILE A 183 -29.96 14.45 -4.62
C ILE A 183 -31.29 14.36 -3.85
N ALA A 184 -32.30 15.14 -4.24
CA ALA A 184 -33.61 15.14 -3.61
C ALA A 184 -34.48 13.94 -4.05
N LEU A 185 -33.96 13.03 -4.89
CA LEU A 185 -34.68 11.88 -5.44
C LEU A 185 -35.98 12.25 -6.18
N LEU A 186 -36.03 13.44 -6.77
CA LEU A 186 -37.16 13.92 -7.56
C LEU A 186 -37.22 13.27 -8.96
N ASN A 187 -36.10 12.73 -9.44
CA ASN A 187 -36.04 11.91 -10.65
C ASN A 187 -35.47 10.51 -10.36
N PRO A 188 -36.27 9.58 -9.82
CA PRO A 188 -35.80 8.24 -9.45
C PRO A 188 -35.32 7.40 -10.63
N SER A 189 -35.70 7.76 -11.87
CA SER A 189 -35.31 7.06 -13.09
C SER A 189 -33.92 7.44 -13.61
N ASP A 190 -33.24 8.41 -12.97
CA ASP A 190 -31.89 8.80 -13.38
C ASP A 190 -30.91 7.61 -13.25
N PRO A 191 -30.25 7.18 -14.34
CA PRO A 191 -29.35 6.03 -14.31
C PRO A 191 -28.16 6.23 -13.37
N TYR A 192 -27.82 7.47 -13.02
CA TYR A 192 -26.73 7.75 -12.08
C TYR A 192 -26.97 7.19 -10.68
N HIS A 193 -28.21 6.95 -10.27
CA HIS A 193 -28.49 6.29 -8.98
C HIS A 193 -27.90 4.88 -8.96
N THR A 194 -28.01 4.16 -10.07
CA THR A 194 -27.45 2.81 -10.20
C THR A 194 -25.92 2.86 -10.26
N ILE A 195 -25.35 3.82 -11.01
CA ILE A 195 -23.90 4.00 -11.10
C ILE A 195 -23.30 4.29 -9.73
N VAL A 196 -23.87 5.24 -8.99
CA VAL A 196 -23.45 5.60 -7.63
C VAL A 196 -23.54 4.39 -6.69
N LEU A 197 -24.65 3.65 -6.72
CA LEU A 197 -24.81 2.44 -5.92
C LEU A 197 -23.72 1.40 -6.21
N VAL A 198 -23.44 1.13 -7.49
CA VAL A 198 -22.39 0.18 -7.89
C VAL A 198 -21.01 0.65 -7.40
N LEU A 199 -20.69 1.95 -7.55
CA LEU A 199 -19.43 2.51 -7.07
C LEU A 199 -19.31 2.40 -5.54
N LEU A 200 -20.36 2.69 -4.79
CA LEU A 200 -20.38 2.54 -3.33
C LEU A 200 -20.16 1.08 -2.91
N VAL A 201 -20.83 0.13 -3.56
CA VAL A 201 -20.66 -1.31 -3.27
C VAL A 201 -19.22 -1.76 -3.56
N LEU A 202 -18.67 -1.41 -4.72
CA LEU A 202 -17.29 -1.74 -5.09
C LEU A 202 -16.27 -1.09 -4.14
N GLY A 203 -16.47 0.17 -3.79
CA GLY A 203 -15.65 0.90 -2.83
C GLY A 203 -15.66 0.26 -1.45
N THR A 204 -16.85 -0.15 -0.97
CA THR A 204 -17.00 -0.88 0.30
C THR A 204 -16.30 -2.23 0.26
N ILE A 205 -16.46 -3.01 -0.81
CA ILE A 205 -15.75 -4.30 -0.97
C ILE A 205 -14.24 -4.11 -0.88
N LEU A 206 -13.68 -3.13 -1.58
CA LEU A 206 -12.24 -2.83 -1.51
C LEU A 206 -11.81 -2.45 -0.09
N ASN A 207 -12.60 -1.64 0.62
CA ASN A 207 -12.33 -1.29 2.01
C ASN A 207 -12.42 -2.48 2.98
N PHE A 208 -13.07 -3.59 2.63
CA PHE A 208 -12.94 -4.85 3.37
C PHE A 208 -11.69 -5.63 2.98
N ILE A 209 -11.37 -5.72 1.69
CA ILE A 209 -10.25 -6.51 1.18
C ILE A 209 -8.94 -6.08 1.85
N TYR A 210 -8.62 -4.78 1.87
CA TYR A 210 -7.32 -4.31 2.39
C TYR A 210 -7.12 -4.56 3.91
N PRO A 211 -8.03 -4.17 4.83
CA PRO A 211 -7.85 -4.49 6.24
C PRO A 211 -7.85 -5.99 6.53
N ILE A 212 -8.59 -6.81 5.76
CA ILE A 212 -8.58 -8.27 5.91
C ILE A 212 -7.23 -8.86 5.49
N THR A 213 -6.62 -8.39 4.40
CA THR A 213 -5.28 -8.86 4.00
C THR A 213 -4.25 -8.45 5.03
N LEU A 214 -4.29 -7.20 5.51
CA LEU A 214 -3.39 -6.72 6.56
C LEU A 214 -3.56 -7.49 7.88
N LEU A 215 -4.79 -7.76 8.30
CA LEU A 215 -5.07 -8.56 9.49
C LEU A 215 -4.49 -9.97 9.37
N LYS A 216 -4.65 -10.61 8.19
CA LYS A 216 -4.07 -11.93 7.90
C LYS A 216 -2.55 -11.90 7.99
N ASP A 217 -1.89 -10.89 7.40
CA ASP A 217 -0.43 -10.78 7.43
C ASP A 217 0.09 -10.60 8.86
N VAL A 218 -0.51 -9.69 9.63
CA VAL A 218 -0.12 -9.47 11.04
C VAL A 218 -0.37 -10.71 11.89
N TRP A 219 -1.49 -11.41 11.69
CA TRP A 219 -1.79 -12.65 12.39
C TRP A 219 -0.76 -13.73 12.12
N ARG A 220 -0.34 -13.86 10.85
CA ARG A 220 0.70 -14.81 10.44
C ARG A 220 2.06 -14.46 11.03
N TRP A 221 2.48 -13.19 10.98
CA TRP A 221 3.74 -12.73 11.57
C TRP A 221 3.78 -12.94 13.09
N ARG A 222 2.65 -12.69 13.77
CA ARG A 222 2.50 -13.02 15.18
C ARG A 222 2.65 -14.52 15.46
N GLY A 223 2.08 -15.38 14.61
CA GLY A 223 2.23 -16.83 14.72
C GLY A 223 3.67 -17.31 14.54
N ALA A 224 4.43 -16.67 13.63
CA ALA A 224 5.83 -16.97 13.37
C ALA A 224 6.78 -16.54 14.49
N ALA A 225 6.41 -15.52 15.27
CA ALA A 225 7.22 -15.06 16.40
C ALA A 225 7.31 -16.13 17.50
N LYS A 226 8.54 -16.53 17.87
CA LYS A 226 8.80 -17.55 18.90
C LYS A 226 8.66 -17.02 20.34
N ASP A 227 8.99 -15.75 20.56
CA ASP A 227 8.99 -15.10 21.87
C ASP A 227 7.66 -14.34 22.13
N LYS A 228 7.15 -14.42 23.36
CA LYS A 228 5.98 -13.68 23.85
C LYS A 228 6.13 -12.16 23.67
N ASN A 229 7.31 -11.61 23.94
CA ASN A 229 7.60 -10.17 23.81
C ASN A 229 7.59 -9.69 22.35
N LYS A 230 7.92 -10.59 21.41
CA LYS A 230 7.83 -10.35 19.97
C LYS A 230 6.39 -10.44 19.50
N ARG A 231 5.64 -11.45 19.95
CA ARG A 231 4.20 -11.60 19.67
C ARG A 231 3.39 -10.37 20.07
N ALA A 232 3.67 -9.82 21.26
CA ALA A 232 2.98 -8.63 21.77
C ALA A 232 3.17 -7.38 20.90
N SER A 233 4.23 -7.32 20.07
CA SER A 233 4.44 -6.21 19.12
C SER A 233 3.43 -6.18 17.97
N PHE A 234 2.66 -7.26 17.76
CA PHE A 234 1.64 -7.34 16.72
C PHE A 234 0.22 -7.03 17.23
N ASP A 235 -0.02 -7.13 18.55
CA ASP A 235 -1.37 -7.09 19.13
C ASP A 235 -2.14 -5.78 18.85
N PRO A 236 -1.57 -4.56 19.03
CA PRO A 236 -2.25 -3.31 18.70
C PRO A 236 -2.65 -3.20 17.23
N PHE A 237 -1.87 -3.74 16.28
CA PHE A 237 -2.26 -3.75 14.87
C PHE A 237 -3.38 -4.76 14.59
N LEU A 238 -3.41 -5.90 15.29
CA LEU A 238 -4.55 -6.82 15.21
C LEU A 238 -5.83 -6.15 15.70
N PHE A 239 -5.79 -5.47 16.85
CA PHE A 239 -6.93 -4.72 17.37
C PHE A 239 -7.32 -3.57 16.45
N LEU A 240 -6.35 -2.87 15.86
CA LEU A 240 -6.59 -1.79 14.91
C LEU A 240 -7.36 -2.29 13.67
N PHE A 241 -6.88 -3.36 13.02
CA PHE A 241 -7.51 -3.88 11.81
C PHE A 241 -8.84 -4.59 12.11
N ALA A 242 -8.95 -5.33 13.22
CA ALA A 242 -10.22 -5.90 13.66
C ALA A 242 -11.25 -4.80 13.97
N GLY A 243 -10.84 -3.73 14.66
CA GLY A 243 -11.66 -2.56 14.92
C GLY A 243 -12.08 -1.83 13.63
N THR A 244 -11.17 -1.71 12.66
CA THR A 244 -11.49 -1.15 11.34
C THR A 244 -12.57 -1.97 10.64
N ILE A 245 -12.43 -3.30 10.59
CA ILE A 245 -13.41 -4.21 9.99
C ILE A 245 -14.75 -4.10 10.72
N PHE A 246 -14.74 -4.05 12.05
CA PHE A 246 -15.95 -3.87 12.85
C PHE A 246 -16.68 -2.56 12.50
N VAL A 247 -15.95 -1.44 12.41
CA VAL A 247 -16.53 -0.15 12.00
C VAL A 247 -17.11 -0.21 10.58
N LEU A 248 -16.44 -0.89 9.64
CA LEU A 248 -16.96 -1.09 8.29
C LEU A 248 -18.26 -1.93 8.28
N VAL A 249 -18.33 -2.97 9.11
CA VAL A 249 -19.58 -3.75 9.29
C VAL A 249 -20.69 -2.85 9.83
N LEU A 250 -20.40 -1.97 10.81
CA LEU A 250 -21.39 -1.01 11.31
C LEU A 250 -21.88 -0.06 10.22
N PHE A 251 -21.02 0.40 9.31
CA PHE A 251 -21.44 1.21 8.16
C PHE A 251 -22.36 0.44 7.21
N VAL A 252 -22.04 -0.83 6.89
CA VAL A 252 -22.91 -1.68 6.05
C VAL A 252 -24.26 -1.89 6.72
N ILE A 253 -24.29 -2.19 8.02
CA ILE A 253 -25.53 -2.32 8.79
C ILE A 253 -26.31 -0.99 8.77
N ALA A 254 -25.64 0.13 8.99
CA ALA A 254 -26.26 1.45 8.96
C ALA A 254 -26.89 1.76 7.59
N GLN A 255 -26.23 1.36 6.50
CA GLN A 255 -26.72 1.51 5.13
C GLN A 255 -27.96 0.67 4.83
N ILE A 256 -28.04 -0.55 5.38
CA ILE A 256 -29.16 -1.47 5.13
C ILE A 256 -30.36 -1.17 6.05
N VAL A 257 -30.09 -0.86 7.32
CA VAL A 257 -31.11 -0.82 8.38
C VAL A 257 -31.65 0.59 8.60
N TYR A 258 -30.78 1.56 8.92
CA TYR A 258 -31.22 2.89 9.36
C TYR A 258 -30.11 3.94 9.23
N MET A 259 -30.31 4.94 8.36
CA MET A 259 -29.32 5.97 8.05
C MET A 259 -28.72 6.71 9.27
N PRO A 260 -29.47 7.07 10.33
CA PRO A 260 -28.86 7.70 11.51
C PRO A 260 -27.82 6.85 12.24
N LEU A 261 -27.79 5.52 12.04
CA LEU A 261 -26.71 4.67 12.57
C LEU A 261 -25.34 5.03 11.97
N PHE A 262 -25.28 5.74 10.83
CA PHE A 262 -24.04 6.31 10.30
C PHE A 262 -23.36 7.25 11.30
N LEU A 263 -24.09 7.93 12.20
CA LEU A 263 -23.49 8.74 13.26
C LEU A 263 -22.67 7.86 14.21
N ILE A 264 -23.18 6.68 14.58
CA ILE A 264 -22.51 5.74 15.48
C ILE A 264 -21.29 5.15 14.77
N ALA A 265 -21.47 4.65 13.55
CA ALA A 265 -20.37 4.10 12.75
C ALA A 265 -19.26 5.14 12.52
N SER A 266 -19.61 6.38 12.21
CA SER A 266 -18.64 7.46 12.02
C SER A 266 -17.97 7.91 13.32
N SER A 267 -18.66 7.80 14.47
CA SER A 267 -18.02 8.00 15.77
C SER A 267 -16.92 6.95 16.01
N GLY A 268 -17.14 5.72 15.57
CA GLY A 268 -16.13 4.66 15.58
C GLY A 268 -14.87 5.01 14.79
N VAL A 269 -15.02 5.63 13.61
CA VAL A 269 -13.87 6.12 12.81
C VAL A 269 -13.08 7.20 13.57
N SER A 270 -13.76 8.18 14.16
CA SER A 270 -13.11 9.24 14.94
C SER A 270 -12.36 8.68 16.15
N ILE A 271 -12.93 7.69 16.84
CA ILE A 271 -12.27 7.00 17.95
C ILE A 271 -11.03 6.26 17.46
N LEU A 272 -11.13 5.53 16.35
CA LEU A 272 -10.00 4.80 15.75
C LEU A 272 -8.85 5.77 15.41
N MET A 273 -9.16 6.95 14.87
CA MET A 273 -8.16 7.97 14.60
C MET A 273 -7.50 8.52 15.87
N CYS A 274 -8.28 8.80 16.91
CA CYS A 274 -7.74 9.19 18.21
C CYS A 274 -6.80 8.11 18.76
N VAL A 275 -7.17 6.84 18.65
CA VAL A 275 -6.31 5.71 19.06
C VAL A 275 -5.01 5.68 18.25
N ILE A 276 -5.08 5.80 16.92
CA ILE A 276 -3.89 5.87 16.05
C ILE A 276 -2.97 7.02 16.48
N PHE A 277 -3.54 8.21 16.71
CA PHE A 277 -2.80 9.40 17.13
C PHE A 277 -2.13 9.20 18.50
N LEU A 278 -2.87 8.65 19.47
CA LEU A 278 -2.36 8.40 20.83
C LEU A 278 -1.27 7.32 20.84
N ILE A 279 -1.41 6.24 20.06
CA ILE A 279 -0.36 5.22 19.93
C ILE A 279 0.89 5.81 19.27
N GLY A 280 0.71 6.61 18.21
CA GLY A 280 1.81 7.22 17.48
C GLY A 280 2.61 8.21 18.33
N ASN A 281 1.94 9.11 19.04
CA ASN A 281 2.59 10.15 19.84
C ASN A 281 2.97 9.70 21.26
N GLY A 282 2.15 8.84 21.89
CA GLY A 282 2.35 8.41 23.27
C GLY A 282 3.52 7.45 23.46
N THR A 283 4.07 6.87 22.39
CA THR A 283 5.18 5.89 22.46
C THR A 283 6.51 6.42 21.94
N ASN A 284 6.62 7.71 21.58
CA ASN A 284 7.80 8.30 20.94
C ASN A 284 8.35 7.47 19.76
N GLY A 285 7.49 6.73 19.06
CA GLY A 285 7.89 5.84 17.96
C GLY A 285 8.61 4.54 18.37
N VAL A 286 8.93 4.33 19.66
CA VAL A 286 9.64 3.13 20.14
C VAL A 286 8.88 1.85 19.75
N TRP A 287 7.56 1.90 19.88
CA TRP A 287 6.72 0.76 19.57
C TRP A 287 6.63 0.48 18.06
N ILE A 288 6.60 1.53 17.24
CA ILE A 288 6.62 1.44 15.78
C ILE A 288 7.94 0.83 15.30
N GLU A 289 9.08 1.28 15.83
CA GLU A 289 10.40 0.72 15.48
C GLU A 289 10.51 -0.75 15.89
N LYS A 290 10.00 -1.11 17.07
CA LYS A 290 9.93 -2.52 17.50
C LYS A 290 9.09 -3.34 16.53
N PHE A 291 7.89 -2.90 16.19
CA PHE A 291 7.04 -3.60 15.21
C PHE A 291 7.70 -3.73 13.84
N LYS A 292 8.36 -2.68 13.34
CA LYS A 292 9.10 -2.70 12.07
C LYS A 292 10.21 -3.76 12.09
N LYS A 293 10.99 -3.82 13.17
CA LYS A 293 12.04 -4.84 13.34
C LYS A 293 11.45 -6.25 13.36
N GLU A 294 10.46 -6.49 14.22
CA GLU A 294 9.88 -7.83 14.40
C GLU A 294 9.12 -8.31 13.15
N SER A 295 8.43 -7.42 12.43
CA SER A 295 7.77 -7.76 11.17
C SER A 295 8.78 -8.10 10.07
N ARG A 296 9.95 -7.43 10.01
CA ARG A 296 11.04 -7.79 9.10
C ARG A 296 11.61 -9.18 9.41
N GLU A 297 11.86 -9.48 10.69
CA GLU A 297 12.35 -10.79 11.13
C GLU A 297 11.32 -11.92 10.87
N ALA A 298 10.04 -11.67 11.15
CA ALA A 298 8.97 -12.63 10.90
C ALA A 298 8.82 -12.95 9.41
N ARG A 299 8.86 -11.95 8.53
CA ARG A 299 8.87 -12.15 7.07
C ARG A 299 10.10 -12.91 6.58
N TYR A 300 11.27 -12.65 7.17
CA TYR A 300 12.48 -13.42 6.85
C TYR A 300 12.35 -14.88 7.30
N THR A 301 11.63 -15.15 8.39
CA THR A 301 11.36 -16.52 8.85
C THR A 301 10.28 -17.22 8.00
N GLU A 302 9.38 -16.44 7.40
CA GLU A 302 8.32 -16.89 6.47
C GLU A 302 8.84 -17.08 5.04
N SER A 303 9.93 -16.39 4.69
CA SER A 303 10.70 -16.54 3.46
C SER A 303 10.77 -18.02 3.04
N ARG A 304 10.70 -18.27 1.73
CA ARG A 304 10.73 -19.64 1.20
C ARG A 304 12.05 -20.37 1.52
N LEU A 305 12.98 -19.68 2.16
CA LEU A 305 14.24 -20.16 2.74
C LEU A 305 14.06 -20.88 4.08
N LYS A 306 12.84 -21.05 4.59
CA LYS A 306 12.58 -21.77 5.84
C LYS A 306 13.11 -23.22 5.77
N GLY A 307 14.03 -23.54 6.67
CA GLY A 307 14.70 -24.85 6.72
C GLY A 307 15.97 -24.95 5.88
N LEU A 308 16.35 -23.87 5.19
CA LEU A 308 17.58 -23.78 4.41
C LEU A 308 18.65 -23.03 5.21
N ASP A 309 19.87 -23.59 5.25
CA ASP A 309 21.05 -22.86 5.73
C ASP A 309 21.50 -21.88 4.65
N VAL A 310 20.97 -20.65 4.73
CA VAL A 310 21.20 -19.61 3.73
C VAL A 310 22.69 -19.24 3.62
N ASP A 311 23.43 -19.23 4.72
CA ASP A 311 24.83 -18.82 4.70
C ASP A 311 25.70 -19.88 4.02
N SER A 312 25.41 -21.17 4.27
CA SER A 312 26.02 -22.29 3.55
C SER A 312 25.73 -22.24 2.04
N VAL A 313 24.48 -21.97 1.66
CA VAL A 313 24.09 -21.84 0.25
C VAL A 313 24.79 -20.65 -0.43
N VAL A 314 24.90 -19.50 0.25
CA VAL A 314 25.62 -18.33 -0.28
C VAL A 314 27.12 -18.62 -0.43
N TYR A 315 27.70 -19.38 0.50
CA TYR A 315 29.08 -19.83 0.39
C TYR A 315 29.27 -20.72 -0.85
N ARG A 316 28.44 -21.75 -1.01
CA ARG A 316 28.48 -22.65 -2.18
C ARG A 316 28.22 -21.91 -3.49
N LEU A 317 27.27 -20.98 -3.52
CA LEU A 317 26.99 -20.13 -4.67
C LEU A 317 28.24 -19.32 -5.07
N ASN A 318 28.96 -18.73 -4.12
CA ASN A 318 30.20 -18.01 -4.42
C ASN A 318 31.31 -18.96 -4.90
N ASP A 319 31.38 -20.19 -4.41
CA ASP A 319 32.33 -21.22 -4.84
C ASP A 319 32.09 -21.62 -6.31
N LEU A 320 30.83 -21.93 -6.67
CA LEU A 320 30.43 -22.23 -8.05
C LEU A 320 30.78 -21.09 -9.02
N MET A 321 30.59 -19.84 -8.58
CA MET A 321 30.89 -18.69 -9.41
C MET A 321 32.39 -18.40 -9.49
N ARG A 322 33.14 -18.40 -8.38
CA ARG A 322 34.55 -17.96 -8.38
C ARG A 322 35.53 -19.06 -8.73
N ARG A 323 35.31 -20.28 -8.23
CA ARG A 323 36.23 -21.41 -8.46
C ARG A 323 35.86 -22.20 -9.69
N GLU A 324 34.59 -22.58 -9.79
CA GLU A 324 34.10 -23.42 -10.91
C GLU A 324 33.70 -22.59 -12.14
N ARG A 325 33.61 -21.27 -12.00
CA ARG A 325 33.43 -20.30 -13.09
C ARG A 325 32.19 -20.56 -13.94
N TYR A 326 31.08 -20.96 -13.29
CA TYR A 326 29.80 -21.25 -13.95
C TYR A 326 29.28 -20.11 -14.83
N TYR A 327 29.66 -18.86 -14.54
CA TYR A 327 29.31 -17.70 -15.36
C TYR A 327 29.81 -17.79 -16.81
N LEU A 328 30.80 -18.63 -17.12
CA LEU A 328 31.30 -18.84 -18.47
C LEU A 328 30.33 -19.63 -19.36
N ASP A 329 29.43 -20.42 -18.77
CA ASP A 329 28.37 -21.11 -19.52
C ASP A 329 27.35 -20.08 -20.01
N GLU A 330 27.24 -19.92 -21.33
CA GLU A 330 26.33 -18.97 -21.97
C GLU A 330 24.85 -19.31 -21.68
N ASP A 331 24.55 -20.59 -21.50
CA ASP A 331 23.22 -21.15 -21.23
C ASP A 331 22.91 -21.29 -19.74
N LEU A 332 23.72 -20.66 -18.87
CA LEU A 332 23.46 -20.66 -17.44
C LEU A 332 22.12 -19.97 -17.14
N THR A 333 21.20 -20.72 -16.55
CA THR A 333 19.90 -20.21 -16.10
C THR A 333 19.80 -20.25 -14.58
N LEU A 334 18.88 -19.45 -14.02
CA LEU A 334 18.55 -19.48 -12.60
C LEU A 334 18.10 -20.88 -12.14
N GLY A 335 17.43 -21.63 -13.02
CA GLY A 335 16.98 -23.00 -12.74
C GLY A 335 18.17 -23.94 -12.56
N ARG A 336 19.09 -23.96 -13.55
CA ARG A 336 20.30 -24.80 -13.51
C ARG A 336 21.19 -24.48 -12.31
N LEU A 337 21.36 -23.19 -12.00
CA LEU A 337 22.17 -22.79 -10.83
C LEU A 337 21.49 -23.16 -9.50
N ALA A 338 20.16 -23.16 -9.44
CA ALA A 338 19.43 -23.59 -8.25
C ALA A 338 19.51 -25.11 -8.05
N GLU A 339 19.45 -25.87 -9.14
CA GLU A 339 19.62 -27.32 -9.15
C GLU A 339 21.01 -27.73 -8.64
N GLU A 340 22.08 -27.05 -9.09
CA GLU A 340 23.45 -27.27 -8.61
C GLU A 340 23.63 -26.92 -7.12
N LEU A 341 22.79 -26.04 -6.59
CA LEU A 341 22.76 -25.66 -5.18
C LEU A 341 21.79 -26.52 -4.36
N GLU A 342 21.13 -27.51 -4.97
CA GLU A 342 20.13 -28.38 -4.36
C GLU A 342 18.96 -27.61 -3.70
N ILE A 343 18.56 -26.50 -4.33
CA ILE A 343 17.45 -25.66 -3.85
C ILE A 343 16.44 -25.37 -4.95
N HIS A 344 15.25 -24.93 -4.56
CA HIS A 344 14.26 -24.50 -5.54
C HIS A 344 14.65 -23.17 -6.19
N THR A 345 14.34 -23.02 -7.47
CA THR A 345 14.61 -21.79 -8.26
C THR A 345 14.11 -20.51 -7.58
N HIS A 346 12.96 -20.59 -6.90
CA HIS A 346 12.41 -19.45 -6.18
C HIS A 346 13.19 -19.10 -4.91
N GLN A 347 13.81 -20.09 -4.24
CA GLN A 347 14.68 -19.88 -3.08
C GLN A 347 15.96 -19.19 -3.53
N LEU A 348 16.58 -19.64 -4.62
CA LEU A 348 17.74 -18.96 -5.19
C LEU A 348 17.40 -17.53 -5.61
N SER A 349 16.26 -17.32 -6.27
CA SER A 349 15.78 -15.98 -6.61
C SER A 349 15.63 -15.10 -5.37
N GLU A 350 15.10 -15.66 -4.28
CA GLU A 350 14.91 -14.95 -3.02
C GLU A 350 16.25 -14.62 -2.33
N ILE A 351 17.20 -15.54 -2.30
CA ILE A 351 18.58 -15.31 -1.79
C ILE A 351 19.24 -14.21 -2.61
N LEU A 352 19.23 -14.34 -3.94
CA LEU A 352 19.83 -13.35 -4.83
C LEU A 352 19.20 -11.98 -4.64
N ASN A 353 17.88 -11.85 -4.49
CA ASN A 353 17.23 -10.55 -4.36
C ASN A 353 17.28 -9.97 -2.93
N GLN A 354 17.20 -10.78 -1.88
CA GLN A 354 17.12 -10.30 -0.50
C GLN A 354 18.47 -10.23 0.21
N LYS A 355 19.41 -11.15 -0.08
CA LYS A 355 20.71 -11.23 0.60
C LYS A 355 21.81 -10.53 -0.17
N LEU A 356 22.04 -10.96 -1.41
CA LEU A 356 23.08 -10.38 -2.27
C LEU A 356 22.58 -9.17 -3.03
N GLY A 357 21.28 -9.21 -3.24
CA GLY A 357 20.56 -8.12 -3.76
C GLY A 357 20.94 -7.77 -5.18
N LYS A 358 20.84 -8.77 -6.03
CA LYS A 358 21.06 -8.74 -7.46
C LYS A 358 19.98 -9.58 -8.09
N THR A 359 19.44 -9.17 -9.23
CA THR A 359 18.74 -10.15 -10.07
C THR A 359 19.76 -11.17 -10.56
N PHE A 360 19.31 -12.37 -10.94
CA PHE A 360 20.18 -13.39 -11.52
C PHE A 360 21.03 -12.87 -12.68
N ARG A 361 20.43 -12.08 -13.57
CA ARG A 361 21.12 -11.51 -14.73
C ARG A 361 22.25 -10.57 -14.31
N GLU A 362 22.02 -9.69 -13.34
CA GLU A 362 23.06 -8.76 -12.84
C GLU A 362 24.14 -9.49 -12.06
N TYR A 363 23.76 -10.52 -11.30
CA TYR A 363 24.70 -11.35 -10.55
C TYR A 363 25.69 -12.03 -11.50
N VAL A 364 25.19 -12.75 -12.52
CA VAL A 364 26.02 -13.43 -13.52
C VAL A 364 26.80 -12.43 -14.38
N ALA A 365 26.13 -11.38 -14.89
CA ALA A 365 26.79 -10.38 -15.74
C ALA A 365 27.96 -9.69 -15.03
N GLY A 366 27.87 -9.47 -13.70
CA GLY A 366 28.97 -8.93 -12.92
C GLY A 366 30.27 -9.75 -13.06
N PHE A 367 30.17 -11.07 -12.90
CA PHE A 367 31.32 -11.96 -13.08
C PHE A 367 31.81 -12.02 -14.54
N ARG A 368 30.88 -12.07 -15.51
CA ARG A 368 31.23 -12.06 -16.94
C ARG A 368 31.96 -10.78 -17.37
N LEU A 369 31.61 -9.64 -16.79
CA LEU A 369 32.26 -8.35 -17.05
C LEU A 369 33.66 -8.28 -16.43
N GLU A 370 33.81 -8.74 -15.19
CA GLU A 370 35.11 -8.83 -14.51
C GLU A 370 36.06 -9.76 -15.29
N GLU A 371 35.54 -10.87 -15.79
CA GLU A 371 36.31 -11.78 -16.62
C GLU A 371 36.70 -11.19 -17.98
N ALA A 372 35.77 -10.52 -18.67
CA ALA A 372 36.08 -9.85 -19.92
C ALA A 372 37.18 -8.78 -19.73
N ALA A 373 37.10 -8.00 -18.66
CA ALA A 373 38.12 -7.00 -18.32
C ALA A 373 39.48 -7.65 -18.10
N ARG A 374 39.54 -8.79 -17.40
CA ARG A 374 40.76 -9.58 -17.21
C ARG A 374 41.35 -10.06 -18.54
N ILE A 375 40.55 -10.69 -19.40
CA ILE A 375 40.98 -11.18 -20.72
C ILE A 375 41.50 -10.03 -21.59
N LEU A 376 40.85 -8.87 -21.56
CA LEU A 376 41.29 -7.70 -22.35
C LEU A 376 42.67 -7.16 -21.94
N ILE A 377 43.08 -7.37 -20.69
CA ILE A 377 44.38 -6.95 -20.16
C ILE A 377 45.43 -8.04 -20.39
N GLU A 378 45.10 -9.30 -20.07
CA GLU A 378 46.01 -10.44 -20.18
C GLU A 378 46.28 -10.85 -21.64
N GLU A 379 45.31 -10.63 -22.53
CA GLU A 379 45.41 -10.96 -23.96
C GLU A 379 45.15 -9.71 -24.84
N PRO A 380 46.10 -8.75 -24.94
CA PRO A 380 45.89 -7.49 -25.66
C PRO A 380 45.50 -7.67 -27.14
N GLN A 381 45.98 -8.76 -27.75
CA GLN A 381 45.74 -9.10 -29.16
C GLN A 381 44.36 -9.72 -29.40
N ARG A 382 43.67 -10.18 -28.36
CA ARG A 382 42.32 -10.75 -28.50
C ARG A 382 41.34 -9.65 -28.90
N SER A 383 40.43 -9.96 -29.82
CA SER A 383 39.38 -9.01 -30.19
C SER A 383 38.39 -8.83 -29.04
N VAL A 384 37.84 -7.61 -28.90
CA VAL A 384 36.84 -7.29 -27.86
C VAL A 384 35.64 -8.25 -27.90
N LEU A 385 35.21 -8.60 -29.11
CA LEU A 385 34.09 -9.51 -29.29
C LEU A 385 34.44 -10.95 -28.87
N SER A 386 35.66 -11.42 -29.16
CA SER A 386 36.13 -12.72 -28.70
C SER A 386 36.28 -12.77 -27.18
N ALA A 387 36.75 -11.70 -26.55
CA ALA A 387 36.81 -11.59 -25.08
C ALA A 387 35.41 -11.62 -24.44
N ALA A 388 34.42 -10.99 -25.07
CA ALA A 388 33.04 -11.02 -24.60
C ALA A 388 32.43 -12.44 -24.65
N TYR A 389 32.58 -13.15 -25.78
CA TYR A 389 32.10 -14.53 -25.89
C TYR A 389 32.85 -15.46 -24.93
N ALA A 390 34.17 -15.29 -24.81
CA ALA A 390 34.98 -16.08 -23.89
C ALA A 390 34.63 -15.86 -22.41
N SER A 391 33.99 -14.74 -22.07
CA SER A 391 33.49 -14.49 -20.72
C SER A 391 32.03 -14.89 -20.52
N GLY A 392 31.39 -15.52 -21.51
CA GLY A 392 30.04 -16.07 -21.44
C GLY A 392 28.94 -15.13 -21.95
N PHE A 393 29.24 -14.00 -22.61
CA PHE A 393 28.20 -13.16 -23.21
C PHE A 393 27.77 -13.69 -24.58
N ASN A 394 26.47 -13.96 -24.77
CA ASN A 394 25.91 -14.36 -26.07
C ASN A 394 25.49 -13.19 -26.98
N SER A 395 25.65 -11.94 -26.53
CA SER A 395 25.20 -10.75 -27.28
C SER A 395 26.19 -9.60 -27.18
N LYS A 396 26.70 -9.18 -28.35
CA LYS A 396 27.60 -8.04 -28.50
C LYS A 396 26.98 -6.74 -27.97
N SER A 397 25.71 -6.47 -28.29
CA SER A 397 25.06 -5.21 -27.88
C SER A 397 24.84 -5.15 -26.37
N ALA A 398 24.45 -6.28 -25.75
CA ALA A 398 24.31 -6.38 -24.30
C ALA A 398 25.65 -6.19 -23.59
N PHE A 399 26.70 -6.83 -24.08
CA PHE A 399 28.06 -6.71 -23.54
C PHE A 399 28.54 -5.25 -23.55
N HIS A 400 28.53 -4.59 -24.71
CA HIS A 400 29.03 -3.22 -24.82
C HIS A 400 28.31 -2.25 -23.88
N LYS A 401 26.99 -2.35 -23.79
CA LYS A 401 26.18 -1.51 -22.90
C LYS A 401 26.54 -1.74 -21.43
N LEU A 402 26.51 -3.00 -20.98
CA LEU A 402 26.76 -3.33 -19.57
C LEU A 402 28.21 -3.06 -19.16
N PHE A 403 29.17 -3.24 -20.07
CA PHE A 403 30.58 -2.93 -19.80
C PHE A 403 30.78 -1.42 -19.61
N GLN A 404 30.18 -0.59 -20.47
CA GLN A 404 30.25 0.86 -20.33
C GLN A 404 29.55 1.36 -19.07
N GLU A 405 28.40 0.78 -18.72
CA GLU A 405 27.69 1.10 -17.46
C GLU A 405 28.53 0.75 -16.22
N ARG A 406 29.27 -0.38 -16.26
CA ARG A 406 30.07 -0.86 -15.12
C ARG A 406 31.41 -0.14 -14.95
N PHE A 407 32.12 0.10 -16.04
CA PHE A 407 33.49 0.63 -16.01
C PHE A 407 33.59 2.11 -16.45
N GLY A 408 32.49 2.72 -16.89
CA GLY A 408 32.43 4.12 -17.33
C GLY A 408 33.03 4.39 -18.71
N CYS A 409 33.63 3.39 -19.36
CA CYS A 409 34.30 3.50 -20.65
C CYS A 409 34.00 2.29 -21.55
N THR A 410 34.24 2.42 -22.86
CA THR A 410 34.06 1.28 -23.77
C THR A 410 35.14 0.21 -23.55
N PRO A 411 34.90 -1.07 -23.86
CA PRO A 411 35.92 -2.12 -23.71
C PRO A 411 37.23 -1.82 -24.46
N THR A 412 37.14 -1.17 -25.63
CA THR A 412 38.30 -0.74 -26.41
C THR A 412 39.11 0.33 -25.66
N MET A 413 38.42 1.33 -25.10
CA MET A 413 39.03 2.40 -24.30
C MET A 413 39.66 1.86 -23.01
N PHE A 414 38.93 0.98 -22.31
CA PHE A 414 39.40 0.31 -21.10
C PHE A 414 40.76 -0.36 -21.35
N ARG A 415 40.85 -1.18 -22.41
CA ARG A 415 42.11 -1.83 -22.80
C ARG A 415 43.23 -0.82 -23.08
N SER A 416 42.97 0.24 -23.84
CA SER A 416 44.02 1.22 -24.17
C SER A 416 44.53 1.98 -22.94
N GLU A 417 43.63 2.37 -22.03
CA GLU A 417 43.98 3.13 -20.83
C GLU A 417 44.76 2.28 -19.83
N THR A 418 44.36 1.02 -19.62
CA THR A 418 45.04 0.12 -18.68
C THR A 418 46.43 -0.31 -19.18
N ILE A 419 46.58 -0.60 -20.48
CA ILE A 419 47.90 -0.91 -21.06
C ILE A 419 48.83 0.31 -20.97
N SER A 420 48.31 1.52 -21.19
CA SER A 420 49.10 2.75 -21.06
C SER A 420 49.57 2.95 -19.61
N LYS A 421 48.69 2.77 -18.61
CA LYS A 421 49.05 2.84 -17.19
C LYS A 421 50.07 1.79 -16.75
N ASN A 422 49.88 0.52 -17.11
CA ASN A 422 50.82 -0.55 -16.75
C ASN A 422 52.21 -0.34 -17.36
N LYS A 423 52.29 0.32 -18.53
CA LYS A 423 53.57 0.68 -19.16
C LYS A 423 54.27 1.87 -18.48
N ILE A 424 53.53 2.72 -17.78
CA ILE A 424 54.07 3.85 -17.01
C ILE A 424 54.54 3.38 -15.62
N GLU A 425 53.81 2.47 -14.97
CA GLU A 425 54.15 1.94 -13.64
C GLU A 425 55.20 0.81 -13.67
N GLY A 426 55.35 0.08 -14.78
CA GLY A 426 56.38 -0.95 -14.96
C GLY A 426 57.77 -0.45 -15.37
N VAL A 427 58.01 0.87 -15.32
CA VAL A 427 59.29 1.54 -15.70
C VAL A 427 59.96 2.23 -14.50
N SER A 428 59.47 2.02 -13.27
CA SER A 428 60.11 2.51 -12.03
C SER A 428 60.97 1.45 -11.35
#